data_AF-A0A3M7KJJ4-F1
#
_entry.id   AF-A0A3M7KJJ4-F1
#
_cell.length_a   1.000
_cell.length_b   1.000
_cell.length_c   1.000
_cell.angle_alpha   90.00
_cell.angle_beta   90.00
_cell.angle_gamma   90.00
#
_symmetry.space_group_name_H-M   'P 1'
#
loop_
_entity.id
_entity.type
_entity.pdbx_description
1 polymer ?
#
loop_
_entity_poly.entity_id
_entity_poly.type
_entity_poly.pdbx_seq_one_letter_code
_entity_poly.pdbx_strand_id
1 'polypeptide(L)' 'MTNTELKEFLDSKVAQYNNPKFIESDPIQIPHQFSLKEDIEISGFLTATIAWGNRKMII' A
#
# COMPACT_ATOMS: atom_id res chain seq x y z
N MET A 1 -16.36 -8.79 -20.61
CA MET A 1 -15.28 -9.46 -19.87
C MET A 1 -15.80 -10.74 -19.28
N THR A 2 -15.21 -11.86 -19.66
CA THR A 2 -15.36 -13.12 -18.94
C THR A 2 -14.55 -13.07 -17.64
N ASN A 3 -14.86 -13.94 -16.68
CA ASN A 3 -14.09 -14.00 -15.43
C ASN A 3 -12.60 -14.29 -15.67
N THR A 4 -12.26 -15.02 -16.74
CA THR A 4 -10.87 -15.32 -17.13
C THR A 4 -10.15 -14.07 -17.62
N GLU A 5 -10.76 -13.29 -18.51
CA GLU A 5 -10.19 -12.04 -19.01
C GLU A 5 -9.99 -11.02 -17.87
N LEU A 6 -10.93 -10.96 -16.92
CA LEU A 6 -10.79 -10.10 -15.74
C LEU A 6 -9.63 -10.55 -14.86
N LYS A 7 -9.47 -11.86 -14.63
CA LYS A 7 -8.36 -12.39 -13.84
C LYS A 7 -7.01 -12.06 -14.49
N GLU A 8 -6.86 -12.32 -15.78
CA GLU A 8 -5.62 -12.02 -16.52
C GLU A 8 -5.29 -10.52 -16.50
N PHE A 9 -6.31 -9.67 -16.64
CA PHE A 9 -6.14 -8.23 -16.50
C PHE A 9 -5.63 -7.85 -15.10
N LEU A 10 -6.25 -8.36 -14.03
CA LEU A 10 -5.83 -8.08 -12.65
C LEU A 10 -4.42 -8.60 -12.36
N ASP A 11 -4.09 -9.81 -12.82
CA ASP A 11 -2.75 -10.40 -12.66
C ASP A 11 -1.68 -9.52 -13.35
N SER A 12 -1.97 -9.00 -14.55
CA SER A 12 -1.07 -8.07 -15.25
C SER A 12 -0.86 -6.76 -14.47
N LYS A 13 -1.91 -6.27 -13.80
CA LYS A 13 -1.85 -5.05 -12.98
C LYS A 13 -1.07 -5.27 -11.70
N VAL A 14 -1.24 -6.43 -11.06
CA VAL A 14 -0.43 -6.82 -9.90
C VAL A 14 1.05 -6.86 -10.29
N ALA A 15 1.40 -7.52 -11.41
CA ALA A 15 2.78 -7.56 -11.89
C ALA A 15 3.34 -6.15 -12.18
N GLN A 16 2.49 -5.23 -12.67
CA GLN A 16 2.88 -3.85 -12.97
C GLN A 16 3.12 -2.99 -11.72
N TYR A 17 2.24 -3.10 -10.71
CA TYR A 17 2.20 -2.15 -9.58
C TYR A 17 2.74 -2.71 -8.26
N ASN A 18 2.89 -4.03 -8.12
CA ASN A 18 3.44 -4.64 -6.90
C ASN A 18 4.97 -4.55 -6.90
N ASN A 19 5.49 -3.33 -6.77
CA ASN A 19 6.93 -3.06 -6.73
C ASN A 19 7.26 -2.18 -5.50
N PRO A 20 8.32 -2.49 -4.74
CA PRO A 20 8.75 -1.67 -3.59
C PRO A 20 8.96 -0.19 -3.90
N LYS A 21 9.25 0.20 -5.14
CA LYS A 21 9.37 1.61 -5.55
C LYS A 21 8.12 2.44 -5.25
N PHE A 22 6.94 1.83 -5.20
CA PHE A 22 5.72 2.55 -4.85
C PHE A 22 5.64 2.92 -3.37
N ILE A 23 6.40 2.24 -2.51
CA ILE A 23 6.41 2.48 -1.06
C ILE A 23 6.94 3.89 -0.76
N GLU A 24 8.02 4.33 -1.40
CA GLU A 24 8.66 5.64 -1.12
C GLU A 24 7.71 6.84 -1.28
N SER A 25 6.74 6.73 -2.18
CA SER A 25 5.78 7.80 -2.48
C SER A 25 4.42 7.64 -1.78
N ASP A 26 4.26 6.58 -0.99
CA ASP A 26 3.00 6.20 -0.38
C ASP A 26 3.10 6.21 1.15
N PRO A 27 2.01 6.52 1.88
CA PRO A 27 2.02 6.49 3.34
C PRO A 27 2.45 5.14 3.92
N ILE A 28 2.28 4.04 3.18
CA ILE A 28 2.73 2.70 3.58
C ILE A 28 4.24 2.62 3.89
N GLN A 29 5.06 3.60 3.49
CA GLN A 29 6.45 3.66 3.93
C GLN A 29 6.62 3.72 5.44
N ILE A 30 5.68 4.32 6.18
CA ILE A 30 5.81 4.56 7.61
C ILE A 30 5.81 3.23 8.38
N PRO A 31 4.84 2.31 8.18
CA PRO A 31 4.91 0.98 8.79
C PRO A 31 6.19 0.19 8.46
N HIS A 32 6.74 0.40 7.26
CA HIS A 32 7.98 -0.28 6.83
C HIS A 32 9.24 0.24 7.54
N GLN A 33 9.15 1.35 8.29
CA GLN A 33 10.26 1.86 9.11
C GLN A 33 10.42 1.12 10.45
N PHE A 34 9.43 0.31 10.84
CA PHE A 34 9.43 -0.41 12.11
C PHE A 34 9.75 -1.89 11.91
N SER A 35 10.30 -2.53 12.95
CA SER A 35 10.68 -3.96 12.93
C SER A 35 9.92 -4.81 13.94
N LEU A 36 9.38 -4.19 15.00
CA LEU A 36 8.49 -4.86 15.95
C LEU A 36 7.09 -4.93 15.36
N LYS A 37 6.41 -6.06 15.53
CA LYS A 37 5.10 -6.29 14.90
C LYS A 37 4.05 -5.33 15.44
N GLU A 38 4.10 -5.08 16.74
CA GLU A 38 3.21 -4.18 17.46
C GLU A 38 3.32 -2.75 16.90
N ASP A 39 4.55 -2.28 16.64
CA ASP A 39 4.80 -0.95 16.08
C ASP A 39 4.33 -0.85 14.63
N ILE A 40 4.51 -1.92 13.83
CA ILE A 40 4.02 -1.99 12.44
C ILE A 40 2.48 -1.92 12.42
N GLU A 41 1.81 -2.63 13.33
CA GLU A 41 0.35 -2.62 13.43
C GLU A 41 -0.20 -1.24 13.84
N ILE A 42 0.39 -0.63 14.88
CA ILE A 42 -0.02 0.68 15.38
C ILE A 42 0.22 1.75 14.31
N SER A 43 1.43 1.80 13.75
CA SER A 43 1.78 2.76 12.70
C SER A 43 0.94 2.55 11.44
N GLY A 44 0.62 1.31 11.06
CA GLY A 44 -0.27 0.99 9.94
C GLY A 44 -1.67 1.55 10.14
N PHE A 45 -2.25 1.35 11.32
CA PHE A 45 -3.57 1.87 11.66
C PHE A 45 -3.63 3.41 11.63
N LEU A 46 -2.63 4.07 12.24
CA LEU A 46 -2.56 5.53 12.25
C LEU A 46 -2.34 6.09 10.84
N THR A 47 -1.44 5.48 10.08
CA THR A 47 -1.13 5.87 8.70
C THR A 47 -2.37 5.79 7.82
N ALA A 48 -3.12 4.67 7.88
CA ALA A 48 -4.35 4.50 7.13
C ALA A 48 -5.42 5.54 7.52
N THR A 49 -5.53 5.86 8.81
CA THR A 49 -6.49 6.85 9.32
C THR A 49 -6.17 8.27 8.81
N ILE A 50 -4.91 8.68 8.84
CA ILE A 50 -4.48 10.04 8.49
C ILE A 50 -4.39 10.23 6.97
N ALA A 51 -3.95 9.20 6.24
CA ALA A 51 -3.87 9.25 4.78
C ALA A 51 -5.24 9.28 4.10
N TRP A 52 -6.32 8.95 4.84
CA TRP A 52 -7.67 8.91 4.30
C TRP A 52 -8.13 10.31 3.86
N GLY A 53 -8.31 10.48 2.55
CA GLY A 53 -8.74 11.74 1.93
C GLY A 53 -7.60 12.69 1.54
N ASN A 54 -6.39 12.56 2.11
CA ASN A 54 -5.24 13.37 1.70
C ASN A 54 -3.89 12.70 2.01
N ARG A 55 -3.37 11.92 1.04
CA ARG A 55 -2.07 11.23 1.17
C ARG A 55 -0.89 12.16 1.47
N LYS A 56 -0.90 13.40 0.95
CA LYS A 56 0.19 14.39 1.20
C LYS A 56 0.27 14.87 2.64
N MET A 57 -0.72 14.58 3.47
CA MET A 57 -0.74 15.03 4.86
C MET A 57 0.31 14.28 5.72
N ILE A 58 0.67 13.07 5.32
CA ILE A 58 1.50 12.15 6.13
C ILE A 58 2.76 11.65 5.38
N ILE A 59 2.99 12.13 4.16
CA ILE A 59 4.21 11.87 3.38
C ILE A 59 5.11 13.10 3.43
#